data_AF-A0A8T6XBZ7-F1
#
_entry.id   AF-A0A8T6XBZ7-F1
#
_cell.length_a   1.000
_cell.length_b   1.000
_cell.length_c   1.000
_cell.angle_alpha   90.00
_cell.angle_beta   90.00
_cell.angle_gamma   90.00
#
_symmetry.space_group_name_H-M   'P 1'
#
loop_
_entity.id
_entity.type
_entity.pdbx_description
1 polymer ?
#
loop_
_entity_poly.entity_id
_entity_poly.type
_entity_poly.pdbx_seq_one_letter_code
_entity_poly.pdbx_strand_id
1 'polypeptide(L)'
;LVVVGAYAGSGKRTGYYGALLMAARNDDEGTLESVCKLGTGFSDEQLAELHQRLQPLVLSKRTPTVVSGLEPDFHIQPELVLEVLGAEVTLSPVHRCSFGSVRPGAGLAIRFPRMVRVRDDKGWEEATTSAEVEDMYRRQLKQAG
;
A
#
# COMPACT_ATOMS: atom_id res chain seq x y z
N LEU A 1 1.93 5.67 -3.18
CA LEU A 1 2.19 4.56 -2.25
C LEU A 1 3.09 3.54 -2.90
N VAL A 2 3.92 2.85 -2.13
CA VAL A 2 4.91 1.89 -2.63
C VAL A 2 4.31 0.47 -2.62
N VAL A 3 4.53 -0.31 -3.67
CA VAL A 3 4.17 -1.73 -3.69
C VAL A 3 5.21 -2.52 -2.89
N VAL A 4 4.78 -3.23 -1.85
CA VAL A 4 5.67 -4.03 -0.98
C VAL A 4 5.31 -5.52 -0.93
N GLY A 5 4.22 -5.90 -1.58
CA GLY A 5 3.77 -7.28 -1.68
C GLY A 5 2.64 -7.45 -2.68
N ALA A 6 2.37 -8.70 -3.04
CA ALA A 6 1.26 -9.07 -3.91
C ALA A 6 0.55 -10.32 -3.41
N TYR A 7 -0.74 -10.43 -3.75
CA TYR A 7 -1.58 -11.59 -3.48
C TYR A 7 -1.93 -12.26 -4.79
N ALA A 8 -1.90 -13.59 -4.82
CA ALA A 8 -2.28 -14.37 -5.99
C ALA A 8 -3.73 -14.05 -6.41
N GLY A 9 -3.94 -13.86 -7.71
CA GLY A 9 -5.27 -13.70 -8.26
C GLY A 9 -6.04 -15.02 -8.27
N SER A 10 -7.36 -14.92 -8.17
CA SER A 10 -8.27 -16.06 -8.25
C SER A 10 -9.35 -15.81 -9.31
N GLY A 11 -10.01 -16.88 -9.76
CA GLY A 11 -11.06 -16.81 -10.78
C GLY A 11 -10.53 -16.21 -12.09
N LYS A 12 -11.13 -15.10 -12.54
CA LYS A 12 -10.73 -14.40 -13.77
C LYS A 12 -9.33 -13.79 -13.72
N ARG A 13 -8.73 -13.64 -12.53
CA ARG A 13 -7.37 -13.10 -12.33
C ARG A 13 -6.32 -14.17 -12.04
N THR A 14 -6.67 -15.45 -12.20
CA THR A 14 -5.70 -16.55 -12.06
C THR A 14 -4.53 -16.34 -13.01
N GLY A 15 -3.30 -16.48 -12.49
CA GLY A 15 -2.07 -16.21 -13.26
C GLY A 15 -1.54 -14.78 -13.13
N TYR A 16 -2.31 -13.86 -12.54
CA TYR A 16 -1.90 -12.48 -12.25
C TYR A 16 -1.95 -12.20 -10.73
N TYR A 17 -1.58 -10.99 -10.34
CA TYR A 17 -1.75 -10.52 -8.97
C TYR A 17 -3.18 -10.00 -8.76
N GLY A 18 -3.92 -10.61 -7.83
CA GLY A 18 -5.31 -10.23 -7.54
C GLY A 18 -5.41 -8.94 -6.75
N ALA A 19 -4.41 -8.65 -5.93
CA ALA A 19 -4.28 -7.43 -5.17
C ALA A 19 -2.82 -7.16 -4.79
N LEU A 20 -2.50 -5.90 -4.52
CA LEU A 20 -1.18 -5.44 -4.10
C LEU A 20 -1.22 -4.96 -2.65
N LEU A 21 -0.20 -5.27 -1.86
CA LEU A 21 0.01 -4.69 -0.54
C LEU A 21 0.76 -3.36 -0.72
N MET A 22 0.12 -2.27 -0.31
CA MET A 22 0.65 -0.91 -0.47
C MET A 22 1.14 -0.36 0.85
N ALA A 23 2.25 0.38 0.82
CA ALA A 23 2.85 1.01 1.99
C ALA A 23 3.06 2.52 1.81
N ALA A 24 3.00 3.22 2.94
CA ALA A 24 3.45 4.61 3.10
C ALA A 24 4.85 4.62 3.71
N ARG A 25 5.60 5.70 3.49
CA ARG A 25 6.97 5.86 3.99
C ARG A 25 6.97 6.45 5.39
N ASN A 26 7.71 5.88 6.32
CA ASN A 26 7.96 6.48 7.62
C ASN A 26 9.39 7.02 7.64
N ASP A 27 9.52 8.34 7.64
CA ASP A 27 10.81 9.04 7.60
C ASP A 27 11.56 8.97 8.93
N ASP A 28 10.83 8.87 10.04
CA ASP A 28 11.40 8.84 11.39
C ASP A 28 12.06 7.48 11.67
N GLU A 29 11.43 6.39 11.21
CA GLU A 29 11.94 5.02 11.40
C GLU A 29 12.70 4.47 10.20
N GLY A 30 12.65 5.15 9.04
CA GLY A 30 13.23 4.65 7.79
C GLY A 30 12.55 3.39 7.27
N THR A 31 11.24 3.24 7.52
CA THR A 31 10.46 2.03 7.17
C THR A 31 9.38 2.32 6.13
N LEU A 32 8.83 1.25 5.55
CA LEU A 32 7.65 1.26 4.70
C LEU A 32 6.53 0.52 5.40
N GLU A 33 5.49 1.25 5.78
CA GLU A 33 4.40 0.76 6.62
C GLU A 33 3.15 0.47 5.81
N SER A 34 2.60 -0.74 5.92
CA SER A 34 1.42 -1.10 5.14
C SER A 34 0.20 -0.25 5.51
N VAL A 35 -0.53 0.21 4.48
CA VAL A 35 -1.68 1.11 4.63
C VAL A 35 -2.92 0.65 3.87
N CYS A 36 -2.79 -0.18 2.83
CA CYS A 36 -3.97 -0.79 2.20
C CYS A 36 -3.64 -2.05 1.39
N LYS A 37 -4.68 -2.83 1.09
CA LYS A 37 -4.67 -3.87 0.05
C LYS A 37 -5.42 -3.33 -1.17
N LEU A 38 -4.71 -3.17 -2.28
CA LEU A 38 -5.20 -2.57 -3.51
C LEU A 38 -5.60 -3.66 -4.51
N GLY A 39 -6.91 -3.88 -4.66
CA GLY A 39 -7.47 -4.90 -5.57
C GLY A 39 -8.33 -4.34 -6.70
N THR A 40 -8.49 -3.01 -6.81
CA THR A 40 -9.42 -2.38 -7.76
C THR A 40 -8.76 -1.20 -8.49
N GLY A 41 -9.37 -0.77 -9.61
CA GLY A 41 -8.85 0.34 -10.43
C GLY A 41 -7.84 -0.07 -11.51
N PHE A 42 -7.73 -1.37 -11.79
CA PHE A 42 -6.87 -1.89 -12.85
C PHE A 42 -7.72 -2.27 -14.07
N SER A 43 -7.30 -1.88 -15.27
CA SER A 43 -7.72 -2.56 -16.50
C SER A 43 -6.99 -3.91 -16.65
N ASP A 44 -7.46 -4.77 -17.57
CA ASP A 44 -6.81 -6.06 -17.82
C ASP A 44 -5.39 -5.87 -18.38
N GLU A 45 -5.18 -4.84 -19.20
CA GLU A 45 -3.87 -4.47 -19.73
C GLU A 45 -2.93 -3.99 -18.60
N GLN A 46 -3.43 -3.16 -17.68
CA GLN A 46 -2.66 -2.71 -16.52
C GLN A 46 -2.30 -3.86 -15.58
N LEU A 47 -3.18 -4.85 -15.40
CA LEU A 47 -2.86 -6.04 -14.62
C LEU A 47 -1.71 -6.83 -15.24
N ALA A 48 -1.72 -6.99 -16.57
CA ALA A 48 -0.64 -7.67 -17.29
C ALA A 48 0.68 -6.89 -17.19
N GLU A 49 0.64 -5.57 -17.39
CA GLU A 49 1.82 -4.70 -17.26
C GLU A 49 2.41 -4.76 -15.85
N LEU A 50 1.57 -4.58 -14.82
CA LEU A 50 2.01 -4.64 -13.42
C LEU A 50 2.60 -6.01 -13.08
N HIS A 51 2.01 -7.09 -13.58
CA HIS A 51 2.55 -8.42 -13.38
C HIS A 51 3.96 -8.56 -13.98
N GLN A 52 4.17 -8.10 -15.22
CA GLN A 52 5.49 -8.11 -15.87
C GLN A 52 6.52 -7.26 -15.13
N ARG A 53 6.11 -6.10 -14.60
CA ARG A 53 7.01 -5.20 -13.85
C ARG A 53 7.36 -5.73 -12.47
N LEU A 54 6.42 -6.37 -11.79
CA LEU A 54 6.57 -6.82 -10.41
C LEU A 54 7.19 -8.22 -10.29
N GLN A 55 7.01 -9.09 -11.29
CA GLN A 55 7.55 -10.45 -11.26
C GLN A 55 9.07 -10.51 -11.05
N PRO A 56 9.90 -9.66 -11.70
CA PRO A 56 11.34 -9.60 -11.45
C PRO A 56 11.71 -9.09 -10.05
N LEU A 57 10.79 -8.39 -9.39
CA LEU A 57 10.97 -7.79 -8.06
C LEU A 57 10.52 -8.71 -6.92
N VAL A 58 10.07 -9.93 -7.22
CA VAL A 58 9.63 -10.89 -6.20
C VAL A 58 10.83 -11.35 -5.37
N LEU A 59 10.69 -11.23 -4.05
CA LEU A 59 11.68 -11.62 -3.07
C LEU A 59 11.27 -12.94 -2.39
N SER A 60 12.27 -13.74 -2.01
CA SER A 60 12.07 -14.98 -1.24
C SER A 60 11.58 -14.73 0.19
N LYS A 61 11.77 -13.52 0.71
CA LYS A 61 11.35 -13.09 2.05
C LYS A 61 11.12 -11.59 2.08
N ARG A 62 10.38 -11.15 3.09
CA ARG A 62 10.14 -9.72 3.37
C ARG A 62 11.44 -8.94 3.57
N THR A 63 11.51 -7.75 2.99
CA THR A 63 12.57 -6.77 3.29
C THR A 63 12.46 -6.28 4.74
N PRO A 64 13.56 -6.15 5.50
CA PRO A 64 13.52 -5.72 6.90
C PRO A 64 12.87 -4.36 7.14
N THR A 65 12.94 -3.45 6.17
CA THR A 65 12.35 -2.10 6.25
C THR A 65 10.83 -2.10 6.03
N VAL A 66 10.23 -3.21 5.59
CA VAL A 66 8.77 -3.30 5.36
C VAL A 66 8.08 -3.77 6.64
N VAL A 67 7.22 -2.91 7.20
CA VAL A 67 6.45 -3.17 8.42
C VAL A 67 4.98 -3.36 8.07
N SER A 68 4.46 -4.57 8.31
CA SER A 68 3.08 -4.93 7.98
C SER A 68 2.55 -6.00 8.93
N GLY A 69 1.31 -5.85 9.39
CA GLY A 69 0.57 -6.90 10.10
C GLY A 69 -0.13 -7.90 9.17
N LEU A 70 0.00 -7.72 7.85
CA LEU A 70 -0.48 -8.64 6.84
C LEU A 70 0.70 -9.35 6.17
N GLU A 71 0.50 -10.61 5.83
CA GLU A 71 1.45 -11.41 5.05
C GLU A 71 0.92 -11.55 3.60
N PRO A 72 1.66 -11.08 2.59
CA PRO A 72 1.33 -11.31 1.18
C PRO A 72 1.81 -12.69 0.71
N ASP A 73 1.26 -13.18 -0.40
CA ASP A 73 1.73 -14.43 -1.04
C ASP A 73 3.12 -14.24 -1.67
N PHE A 74 3.41 -13.01 -2.11
CA PHE A 74 4.69 -12.62 -2.71
C PHE A 74 5.18 -11.34 -2.04
N HIS A 75 6.41 -11.36 -1.50
CA HIS A 75 7.09 -10.13 -1.08
C HIS A 75 7.70 -9.46 -2.31
N ILE A 76 7.59 -8.13 -2.38
CA ILE A 76 8.04 -7.35 -3.54
C ILE A 76 9.09 -6.35 -3.10
N GLN A 77 10.18 -6.25 -3.86
CA GLN A 77 11.19 -5.22 -3.69
C GLN A 77 10.55 -3.82 -3.86
N PRO A 78 10.67 -2.92 -2.86
CA PRO A 78 9.98 -1.64 -2.92
C PRO A 78 10.59 -0.68 -3.94
N GLU A 79 10.10 -0.73 -5.17
CA GLU A 79 10.53 0.18 -6.25
C GLU A 79 9.34 0.86 -6.91
N LEU A 80 8.24 0.12 -7.09
CA LEU A 80 7.11 0.60 -7.85
C LEU A 80 6.20 1.49 -7.01
N VAL A 81 5.98 2.73 -7.46
CA VAL A 81 5.05 3.69 -6.84
C VAL A 81 3.76 3.78 -7.65
N LEU A 82 2.64 3.60 -6.96
CA LEU A 82 1.30 3.77 -7.52
C LEU A 82 0.59 4.96 -6.89
N GLU A 83 -0.14 5.70 -7.72
CA GLU A 83 -1.13 6.67 -7.26
C GLU A 83 -2.42 5.93 -6.89
N VAL A 84 -2.84 6.10 -5.64
CA VAL A 84 -3.99 5.39 -5.07
C VAL A 84 -4.96 6.42 -4.54
N LEU A 85 -6.22 6.29 -4.94
CA LEU A 85 -7.32 7.09 -4.43
C LEU A 85 -8.18 6.24 -3.49
N GLY A 86 -8.64 6.83 -2.39
CA GLY A 86 -9.56 6.21 -1.45
C GLY A 86 -10.67 7.16 -1.05
N ALA A 87 -11.70 6.62 -0.39
CA ALA A 87 -12.81 7.43 0.10
C ALA A 87 -12.45 8.17 1.41
N GLU A 88 -11.74 7.48 2.30
CA GLU A 88 -11.36 8.00 3.61
C GLU A 88 -10.16 7.24 4.19
N VAL A 89 -9.51 7.82 5.19
CA VAL A 89 -8.57 7.11 6.07
C VAL A 89 -9.33 6.63 7.31
N THR A 90 -9.09 5.39 7.73
CA THR A 90 -9.76 4.77 8.89
C THR A 90 -8.76 4.09 9.82
N LEU A 91 -9.13 3.91 11.09
CA LEU A 91 -8.38 3.05 11.99
C LEU A 91 -8.39 1.59 11.50
N SER A 92 -7.25 0.92 11.63
CA SER A 92 -7.04 -0.46 11.21
C SER A 92 -6.32 -1.28 12.27
N PRO A 93 -6.81 -2.50 12.58
CA PRO A 93 -6.11 -3.40 13.49
C PRO A 93 -4.94 -4.15 12.82
N VAL A 94 -4.86 -4.17 11.49
CA VAL A 94 -3.91 -5.02 10.72
C VAL A 94 -2.85 -4.24 9.96
N HIS A 95 -3.14 -2.98 9.61
CA HIS A 95 -2.20 -2.10 8.93
C HIS A 95 -1.31 -1.38 9.95
N ARG A 96 -0.09 -1.03 9.54
CA ARG A 96 0.95 -0.51 10.42
C ARG A 96 1.29 0.95 10.17
N CYS A 97 0.72 1.57 9.14
CA CYS A 97 0.85 2.99 8.91
C CYS A 97 0.44 3.78 10.16
N SER A 98 1.37 4.57 10.70
CA SER A 98 1.19 5.37 11.93
C SER A 98 0.64 4.55 13.11
N PHE A 99 1.11 3.30 13.29
CA PHE A 99 0.59 2.41 14.33
C PHE A 99 0.74 2.99 15.75
N GLY A 100 -0.36 3.09 16.49
CA GLY A 100 -0.38 3.59 17.87
C GLY A 100 -0.44 5.11 18.03
N SER A 101 -0.18 5.89 16.96
CA SER A 101 -0.13 7.36 16.97
C SER A 101 -1.48 8.02 17.33
N VAL A 102 -2.55 7.53 16.73
CA VAL A 102 -3.92 8.04 16.90
C VAL A 102 -4.66 7.25 17.97
N ARG A 103 -4.52 5.93 17.95
CA ARG A 103 -5.15 5.01 18.90
C ARG A 103 -4.18 3.89 19.25
N PRO A 104 -3.90 3.65 20.55
CA PRO A 104 -3.08 2.52 20.97
C PRO A 104 -3.59 1.19 20.38
N GLY A 105 -2.69 0.41 19.80
CA GLY A 105 -3.00 -0.90 19.22
C GLY A 105 -3.66 -0.88 17.83
N ALA A 106 -3.74 0.27 17.17
CA ALA A 106 -4.26 0.38 15.80
C ALA A 106 -3.37 1.27 14.91
N GLY A 107 -3.27 0.94 13.63
CA GLY A 107 -2.71 1.81 12.59
C GLY A 107 -3.81 2.47 11.77
N LEU A 108 -3.41 3.04 10.65
CA LEU A 108 -4.30 3.69 9.68
C LEU A 108 -4.38 2.86 8.40
N ALA A 109 -5.53 2.96 7.73
CA ALA A 109 -5.74 2.35 6.43
C ALA A 109 -6.58 3.20 5.51
N ILE A 110 -6.36 3.07 4.21
CA ILE A 110 -7.17 3.72 3.18
C ILE A 110 -8.37 2.84 2.85
N ARG A 111 -9.58 3.39 2.99
CA ARG A 111 -10.84 2.70 2.67
C ARG A 111 -11.20 2.85 1.19
N PHE A 112 -11.67 1.75 0.60
CA PHE A 112 -12.02 1.64 -0.82
C PHE A 112 -10.89 2.12 -1.76
N PRO A 113 -9.65 1.59 -1.60
CA PRO A 113 -8.53 1.99 -2.42
C PRO A 113 -8.72 1.52 -3.87
N ARG A 114 -8.48 2.43 -4.81
CA ARG A 114 -8.42 2.17 -6.25
C ARG A 114 -7.15 2.75 -6.86
N MET A 115 -6.57 2.03 -7.82
CA MET A 115 -5.44 2.53 -8.57
C MET A 115 -5.94 3.67 -9.47
N VAL A 116 -5.13 4.72 -9.56
CA VAL A 116 -5.33 5.79 -10.55
C VAL A 116 -4.34 5.59 -11.70
N ARG A 117 -3.05 5.47 -11.39
CA ARG A 117 -1.98 5.30 -12.37
C ARG A 117 -0.67 4.84 -11.72
N VAL A 118 0.26 4.38 -12.54
CA VAL A 118 1.66 4.20 -12.12
C VAL A 118 2.35 5.56 -12.07
N ARG A 119 3.31 5.72 -11.15
CA ARG A 119 4.13 6.93 -10.99
C ARG A 119 5.57 6.65 -11.39
N ASP A 120 5.82 6.53 -12.69
CA ASP A 120 7.17 6.35 -13.22
C ASP A 120 8.06 7.59 -13.01
N ASP A 121 7.43 8.72 -12.66
CA ASP A 121 8.07 9.98 -12.30
C ASP A 121 8.49 10.06 -10.82
N LYS A 122 8.29 9.00 -10.02
CA LYS A 122 8.59 8.99 -8.58
C LYS A 122 9.32 7.73 -8.12
N GLY A 123 10.34 7.93 -7.30
CA GLY A 123 10.94 6.88 -6.47
C GLY A 123 10.14 6.60 -5.19
N TRP A 124 10.45 5.50 -4.51
CA TRP A 124 9.82 5.15 -3.23
C TRP A 124 10.11 6.19 -2.14
N GLU A 125 11.23 6.90 -2.26
CA GLU A 125 11.65 8.01 -1.41
C GLU A 125 10.72 9.23 -1.52
N GLU A 126 9.96 9.35 -2.62
CA GLU A 126 9.00 10.44 -2.85
C GLU A 126 7.55 10.00 -2.65
N ALA A 127 7.36 8.80 -2.10
CA ALA A 127 6.04 8.29 -1.77
C ALA A 127 5.47 9.01 -0.55
N THR A 128 4.13 9.03 -0.50
CA THR A 128 3.37 9.57 0.62
C THR A 128 3.86 9.01 1.95
N THR A 129 4.03 9.88 2.93
CA THR A 129 4.52 9.49 4.25
C THR A 129 3.38 9.06 5.18
N SER A 130 3.70 8.27 6.21
CA SER A 130 2.75 7.90 7.26
C SER A 130 2.24 9.14 8.01
N ALA A 131 3.09 10.15 8.21
CA ALA A 131 2.67 11.43 8.79
C ALA A 131 1.65 12.17 7.92
N GLU A 132 1.81 12.16 6.59
CA GLU A 132 0.82 12.72 5.67
C GLU A 132 -0.52 11.96 5.72
N VAL A 133 -0.48 10.62 5.78
CA VAL A 133 -1.69 9.79 5.94
C VAL A 133 -2.41 10.09 7.27
N GLU A 134 -1.66 10.28 8.35
CA GLU A 134 -2.22 10.66 9.64
C GLU A 134 -2.83 12.06 9.63
N ASP A 135 -2.17 13.03 9.00
CA ASP A 135 -2.72 14.37 8.86
C ASP A 135 -4.02 14.37 8.04
N MET A 136 -4.08 13.58 6.96
CA MET A 136 -5.33 13.35 6.22
C MET A 136 -6.44 12.84 7.15
N TYR A 137 -6.16 11.81 7.96
CA TYR A 137 -7.13 11.28 8.94
C TYR A 137 -7.62 12.35 9.93
N ARG A 138 -6.69 13.12 10.51
CA ARG A 138 -7.02 14.17 11.50
C ARG A 138 -7.85 15.30 10.89
N ARG A 139 -7.60 15.66 9.63
CA ARG A 139 -8.41 16.66 8.90
C ARG A 139 -9.84 16.18 8.66
N GLN A 140 -10.04 14.89 8.36
CA GLN A 140 -11.37 14.32 8.17
C GLN A 140 -12.23 14.43 9.44
N LEU A 141 -11.66 14.14 10.61
CA LEU A 141 -12.37 14.26 11.88
C LEU A 141 -12.82 15.69 12.18
N LYS A 142 -12.02 16.70 11.80
CA LYS A 142 -12.38 18.12 11.98
C LYS A 142 -13.51 18.60 11.07
N GLN A 143 -13.75 17.93 9.94
CA GLN A 143 -14.83 18.27 9.02
C GLN A 143 -16.15 17.57 9.36
N ALA A 144 -16.09 16.48 10.13
CA ALA A 144 -17.25 15.69 10.53
C ALA A 144 -17.91 16.15 11.84
N GLY A 145 -17.23 17.03 12.60
CA GLY A 145 -17.73 17.64 13.84
C GLY A 145 -18.06 19.11 13.64
#